data_AF-A0A1W9T1Z1-F1
#
_entry.id   AF-A0A1W9T1Z1-F1
#
_cell.length_a   1.000
_cell.length_b   1.000
_cell.length_c   1.000
_cell.angle_alpha   90.00
_cell.angle_beta   90.00
_cell.angle_gamma   90.00
#
_symmetry.space_group_name_H-M   'P 1'
#
loop_
_entity.id
_entity.type
_entity.pdbx_description
1 polymer ?
#
loop_
_entity_poly.entity_id
_entity_poly.type
_entity_poly.pdbx_seq_one_letter_code
_entity_poly.pdbx_strand_id
1 'polypeptide(L)'
;MRLYYILFVFLLYLTGCMTNNKPNDKSNVLKNKVICVDPGHGATAAVDSFRVGVNGEREEWINLRVSLILADMLKKSGAKVILTRSADVAVELAERAKMAVDNKADVFISVHHNGVTDTTVNYPTVYFHACASKNQAGVQLAKYLGKCFNKFLFNNKAPVAIVSDYMIYPEKGTSVLRNTYGIPAVIGEASYFTNPTEEQKLKDETYNRKEAEAYVEALIEFFSSEQRPVKEKDTLNPVEKLPVDAFANRKADDMLNWFDYYNRAKQLYEQQKYDEAADLFWKSAIYFPDSYVARDCHYHLWKIYEEKDPKLAETEKRRYEEFFVIVE
;
A
#
# COMPACT_ATOMS: atom_id res chain seq x y z
N MET A 1 55.98 -15.74 62.50
CA MET A 1 55.38 -14.38 62.39
C MET A 1 54.24 -14.48 61.39
N ARG A 2 52.98 -14.50 61.85
CA ARG A 2 52.01 -13.40 61.66
C ARG A 2 51.83 -13.10 60.16
N LEU A 3 50.67 -13.28 59.51
CA LEU A 3 49.47 -12.48 59.76
C LEU A 3 48.33 -12.76 58.74
N TYR A 4 47.08 -12.66 59.22
CA TYR A 4 45.80 -12.28 58.58
C TYR A 4 45.03 -13.16 57.55
N TYR A 5 43.93 -13.71 58.07
CA TYR A 5 42.56 -13.73 57.55
C TYR A 5 42.24 -12.68 56.47
N ILE A 6 41.74 -13.12 55.31
CA ILE A 6 40.66 -12.46 54.56
C ILE A 6 39.84 -13.54 53.82
N LEU A 7 38.71 -13.96 54.41
CA LEU A 7 37.69 -14.75 53.74
C LEU A 7 36.76 -13.77 53.02
N PHE A 8 36.97 -13.55 51.72
CA PHE A 8 36.10 -12.70 50.90
C PHE A 8 34.84 -13.49 50.52
N VAL A 9 33.79 -13.37 51.32
CA VAL A 9 32.45 -13.86 50.95
C VAL A 9 31.85 -12.85 49.96
N PHE A 10 31.98 -13.13 48.66
CA PHE A 10 31.19 -12.46 47.63
C PHE A 10 29.74 -12.96 47.70
N LEU A 11 28.90 -12.28 48.48
CA LEU A 11 27.46 -12.46 48.42
C LEU A 11 26.91 -11.60 47.27
N LEU A 12 26.88 -12.17 46.06
CA LEU A 12 26.18 -11.58 44.92
C LEU A 12 24.67 -11.66 45.17
N TYR A 13 24.08 -10.55 45.61
CA TYR A 13 22.64 -10.31 45.49
C TYR A 13 22.31 -10.14 44.00
N LEU A 14 22.01 -11.25 43.33
CA LEU A 14 21.27 -11.23 42.06
C LEU A 14 19.79 -11.00 42.38
N THR A 15 19.41 -9.74 42.59
CA THR A 15 18.02 -9.33 42.38
C THR A 15 17.75 -9.39 40.89
N GLY A 16 17.32 -10.57 40.43
CA GLY A 16 16.72 -10.73 39.13
C GLY A 16 15.45 -9.89 39.07
N CYS A 17 15.52 -8.71 38.44
CA CYS A 17 14.34 -8.13 37.82
C CYS A 17 13.95 -9.08 36.67
N MET A 18 13.14 -10.09 36.98
CA MET A 18 12.35 -10.76 35.96
C MET A 18 11.35 -9.72 35.45
N THR A 19 11.69 -9.05 34.36
CA THR A 19 10.67 -8.41 33.54
C THR A 19 9.75 -9.53 33.07
N ASN A 20 8.54 -9.57 33.62
CA ASN A 20 7.46 -10.42 33.13
C ASN A 20 7.05 -9.92 31.73
N ASN A 21 7.90 -10.14 30.72
CA ASN A 21 7.47 -10.14 29.33
C ASN A 21 6.70 -11.45 29.14
N LYS A 22 5.43 -11.48 29.56
CA LYS A 22 4.50 -12.48 29.07
C LYS A 22 4.54 -12.39 27.54
N PRO A 23 4.82 -13.48 26.80
CA PRO A 23 4.66 -13.46 25.37
C PRO A 23 3.23 -13.02 25.08
N ASN A 24 3.08 -11.89 24.39
CA ASN A 24 1.79 -11.35 24.01
C ASN A 24 1.08 -12.45 23.22
N ASP A 25 -0.01 -12.99 23.77
CA ASP A 25 -0.75 -14.07 23.15
C ASP A 25 -1.40 -13.53 21.88
N LYS A 26 -0.67 -13.61 20.76
CA LYS A 26 -1.10 -13.14 19.44
C LYS A 26 -2.42 -13.80 19.00
N SER A 27 -2.86 -14.88 19.64
CA SER A 27 -4.03 -15.66 19.24
C SER A 27 -5.37 -14.92 19.41
N ASN A 28 -5.39 -13.75 20.05
CA ASN A 28 -6.63 -13.05 20.39
C ASN A 28 -6.72 -11.58 19.93
N VAL A 29 -5.72 -11.08 19.19
CA VAL A 29 -5.63 -9.64 18.81
C VAL A 29 -6.83 -9.20 17.95
N LEU A 30 -7.31 -10.08 17.06
CA LEU A 30 -8.40 -9.77 16.14
C LEU A 30 -9.79 -10.03 16.73
N LYS A 31 -9.88 -10.59 17.94
CA LYS A 31 -11.17 -10.96 18.53
C LYS A 31 -12.04 -9.72 18.72
N ASN A 32 -13.30 -9.84 18.29
CA ASN A 32 -14.33 -8.80 18.32
C ASN A 32 -14.04 -7.58 17.43
N LYS A 33 -12.94 -7.54 16.67
CA LYS A 33 -12.71 -6.48 15.69
C LYS A 33 -13.70 -6.60 14.53
N VAL A 34 -14.25 -5.48 14.09
CA VAL A 34 -15.12 -5.41 12.91
C VAL A 34 -14.27 -5.05 11.70
N ILE A 35 -14.05 -6.00 10.80
CA ILE A 35 -13.19 -5.82 9.63
C ILE A 35 -14.07 -5.89 8.39
N CYS A 36 -14.11 -4.81 7.62
CA CYS A 36 -14.77 -4.81 6.32
C CYS A 36 -13.76 -5.19 5.24
N VAL A 37 -14.05 -6.27 4.53
CA VAL A 37 -13.26 -6.78 3.40
C VAL A 37 -14.05 -6.54 2.12
N ASP A 38 -13.47 -5.78 1.21
CA ASP A 38 -14.06 -5.42 -0.07
C ASP A 38 -13.31 -6.12 -1.20
N PRO A 39 -13.86 -7.20 -1.77
CA PRO A 39 -13.31 -7.76 -3.00
C PRO A 39 -13.57 -6.77 -4.14
N GLY A 40 -12.51 -6.14 -4.67
CA GLY A 40 -12.58 -5.16 -5.74
C GLY A 40 -13.36 -5.65 -6.96
N HIS A 41 -14.05 -4.75 -7.66
CA HIS A 41 -14.83 -5.07 -8.89
C HIS A 41 -15.98 -6.07 -8.67
N GLY A 42 -16.40 -6.78 -9.73
CA GLY A 42 -17.47 -7.78 -9.71
C GLY A 42 -18.45 -7.61 -10.87
N ALA A 43 -18.78 -8.71 -11.54
CA ALA A 43 -19.65 -8.78 -12.73
C ALA A 43 -19.22 -7.84 -13.87
N THR A 44 -17.91 -7.62 -14.02
CA THR A 44 -17.34 -6.71 -15.03
C THR A 44 -17.03 -7.40 -16.37
N ALA A 45 -17.10 -8.73 -16.43
CA ALA A 45 -16.71 -9.52 -17.60
C ALA A 45 -17.37 -9.11 -18.93
N ALA A 46 -18.63 -8.65 -18.89
CA ALA A 46 -19.36 -8.24 -20.08
C ALA A 46 -19.07 -6.79 -20.53
N VAL A 47 -18.52 -5.94 -19.65
CA VAL A 47 -18.43 -4.48 -19.85
C VAL A 47 -17.01 -3.93 -19.78
N ASP A 48 -16.05 -4.75 -19.37
CA ASP A 48 -14.67 -4.34 -19.18
C ASP A 48 -13.68 -5.42 -19.66
N SER A 49 -12.95 -5.09 -20.73
CA SER A 49 -11.91 -5.95 -21.30
C SER A 49 -10.51 -5.65 -20.77
N PHE A 50 -10.31 -4.62 -19.94
CA PHE A 50 -8.99 -4.18 -19.51
C PHE A 50 -8.49 -4.90 -18.25
N ARG A 51 -9.38 -5.53 -17.48
CA ARG A 51 -9.07 -6.27 -16.23
C ARG A 51 -8.83 -7.76 -16.44
N VAL A 52 -8.14 -8.08 -17.54
CA VAL A 52 -7.89 -9.46 -17.97
C VAL A 52 -6.38 -9.66 -18.14
N GLY A 53 -5.85 -10.66 -17.46
CA GLY A 53 -4.47 -11.12 -17.62
C GLY A 53 -4.23 -11.77 -18.98
N VAL A 54 -2.95 -11.96 -19.31
CA VAL A 54 -2.51 -12.48 -20.62
C VAL A 54 -3.10 -13.86 -20.92
N ASN A 55 -3.35 -14.67 -19.88
CA ASN A 55 -3.91 -16.02 -19.95
C ASN A 55 -5.38 -16.08 -19.49
N GLY A 56 -6.10 -14.95 -19.56
CA GLY A 56 -7.55 -14.87 -19.37
C GLY A 56 -8.04 -14.81 -17.92
N GLU A 57 -7.14 -14.75 -16.93
CA GLU A 57 -7.56 -14.53 -15.55
C GLU A 57 -8.12 -13.13 -15.37
N ARG A 58 -9.17 -12.97 -14.57
CA ARG A 58 -9.79 -11.66 -14.35
C ARG A 58 -9.56 -11.17 -12.94
N GLU A 59 -9.31 -9.87 -12.81
CA GLU A 59 -9.01 -9.23 -11.53
C GLU A 59 -10.13 -9.47 -10.51
N GLU A 60 -11.40 -9.32 -10.92
CA GLU A 60 -12.57 -9.52 -10.04
C GLU A 60 -12.65 -10.94 -9.45
N TRP A 61 -12.13 -11.94 -10.15
CA TRP A 61 -12.13 -13.34 -9.71
C TRP A 61 -11.03 -13.58 -8.70
N ILE A 62 -9.83 -13.05 -8.96
CA ILE A 62 -8.69 -13.14 -8.04
C ILE A 62 -9.05 -12.44 -6.73
N ASN A 63 -9.53 -11.19 -6.82
CA ASN A 63 -9.95 -10.38 -5.67
C ASN A 63 -10.99 -11.11 -4.81
N LEU A 64 -11.96 -11.79 -5.45
CA LEU A 64 -12.97 -12.57 -4.75
C LEU A 64 -12.36 -13.78 -4.03
N ARG A 65 -11.53 -14.58 -4.71
CA ARG A 65 -10.93 -15.78 -4.12
C ARG A 65 -10.11 -15.45 -2.87
N VAL A 66 -9.20 -14.48 -2.98
CA VAL A 66 -8.37 -14.04 -1.84
C VAL A 66 -9.24 -13.52 -0.70
N SER A 67 -10.23 -12.68 -1.00
CA SER A 67 -11.10 -12.08 0.01
C SER A 67 -11.94 -13.12 0.76
N LEU A 68 -12.40 -14.18 0.10
CA LEU A 68 -13.14 -15.26 0.74
C LEU A 68 -12.24 -16.07 1.69
N ILE A 69 -11.00 -16.35 1.30
CA ILE A 69 -10.01 -17.01 2.16
C ILE A 69 -9.67 -16.12 3.36
N LEU A 70 -9.40 -14.84 3.12
CA LEU A 70 -9.13 -13.84 4.15
C LEU A 70 -10.30 -13.76 5.15
N ALA A 71 -11.54 -13.67 4.66
CA ALA A 71 -12.72 -13.59 5.51
C ALA A 71 -12.89 -14.83 6.41
N ASP A 72 -12.61 -16.03 5.89
CA ASP A 72 -12.62 -17.26 6.70
C ASP A 72 -11.54 -17.24 7.79
N MET A 73 -10.31 -16.83 7.44
CA MET A 73 -9.21 -16.73 8.40
C MET A 73 -9.50 -15.70 9.52
N LEU A 74 -10.00 -14.52 9.16
CA LEU A 74 -10.35 -13.48 10.12
C LEU A 74 -11.49 -13.92 11.07
N LYS A 75 -12.51 -14.61 10.55
CA LYS A 75 -13.59 -15.20 11.37
C LYS A 75 -13.05 -16.23 12.35
N LYS A 76 -12.14 -17.11 11.91
CA LYS A 76 -11.46 -18.10 12.76
C LYS A 76 -10.62 -17.44 13.86
N SER A 77 -10.06 -16.27 13.60
CA SER A 77 -9.38 -15.42 14.59
C SER A 77 -10.33 -14.61 15.49
N GLY A 78 -11.64 -14.81 15.39
CA GLY A 78 -12.65 -14.19 16.25
C GLY A 78 -13.10 -12.79 15.83
N ALA A 79 -12.71 -12.31 14.64
CA ALA A 79 -13.19 -11.04 14.10
C ALA A 79 -14.63 -11.16 13.57
N LYS A 80 -15.38 -10.06 13.62
CA LYS A 80 -16.62 -9.88 12.87
C LYS A 80 -16.26 -9.36 11.47
N VAL A 81 -16.50 -10.17 10.45
CA VAL A 81 -16.15 -9.82 9.07
C VAL A 81 -17.37 -9.38 8.28
N ILE A 82 -17.27 -8.21 7.62
CA ILE A 82 -18.26 -7.70 6.66
C ILE A 82 -17.65 -7.82 5.26
N LEU A 83 -18.21 -8.69 4.42
CA LEU A 83 -17.84 -8.77 3.00
C LEU A 83 -18.74 -7.86 2.18
N THR A 84 -18.18 -7.00 1.32
CA THR A 84 -19.01 -6.17 0.42
C THR A 84 -19.69 -7.00 -0.67
N ARG A 85 -19.04 -8.10 -1.08
CA ARG A 85 -19.61 -9.17 -1.91
C ARG A 85 -19.01 -10.52 -1.57
N SER A 86 -19.76 -11.59 -1.80
CA SER A 86 -19.30 -12.98 -1.63
C SER A 86 -19.45 -13.82 -2.90
N ALA A 87 -19.79 -13.18 -4.02
CA ALA A 87 -19.94 -13.75 -5.34
C ALA A 87 -19.44 -12.76 -6.40
N ASP A 88 -19.34 -13.21 -7.65
CA ASP A 88 -19.02 -12.35 -8.80
C ASP A 88 -20.24 -11.52 -9.21
N VAL A 89 -20.55 -10.51 -8.39
CA VAL A 89 -21.70 -9.58 -8.57
C VAL A 89 -21.23 -8.15 -8.47
N ALA A 90 -21.90 -7.25 -9.19
CA ALA A 90 -21.65 -5.83 -9.10
C ALA A 90 -22.17 -5.28 -7.77
N VAL A 91 -21.33 -4.48 -7.10
CA VAL A 91 -21.69 -3.66 -5.94
C VAL A 91 -21.13 -2.27 -6.17
N GLU A 92 -21.99 -1.26 -6.06
CA GLU A 92 -21.62 0.14 -6.29
C GLU A 92 -20.58 0.63 -5.28
N LEU A 93 -19.65 1.48 -5.73
CA LEU A 93 -18.54 1.96 -4.89
C LEU A 93 -19.01 2.68 -3.62
N ALA A 94 -20.12 3.41 -3.70
CA ALA A 94 -20.71 4.08 -2.55
C ALA A 94 -21.31 3.08 -1.53
N GLU A 95 -21.92 2.00 -2.02
CA GLU A 95 -22.52 0.96 -1.17
C GLU A 95 -21.44 0.17 -0.42
N ARG A 96 -20.32 -0.16 -1.08
CA ARG A 96 -19.16 -0.79 -0.44
C ARG A 96 -18.68 -0.02 0.79
N ALA A 97 -18.50 1.29 0.63
CA ALA A 97 -18.09 2.17 1.72
C ALA A 97 -19.18 2.29 2.80
N LYS A 98 -20.44 2.39 2.39
CA LYS A 98 -21.58 2.44 3.31
C LYS A 98 -21.67 1.22 4.20
N MET A 99 -21.41 0.02 3.67
CA MET A 99 -21.37 -1.22 4.47
C MET A 99 -20.35 -1.15 5.60
N ALA A 100 -19.16 -0.56 5.37
CA ALA A 100 -18.15 -0.38 6.40
C ALA A 100 -18.59 0.63 7.48
N VAL A 101 -19.13 1.77 7.06
CA VAL A 101 -19.60 2.84 7.95
C VAL A 101 -20.77 2.38 8.81
N ASP A 102 -21.81 1.80 8.21
CA ASP A 102 -23.01 1.33 8.90
C ASP A 102 -22.70 0.24 9.93
N ASN A 103 -21.71 -0.61 9.65
CA ASN A 103 -21.29 -1.67 10.55
C ASN A 103 -20.24 -1.22 11.59
N LYS A 104 -19.83 0.05 11.58
CA LYS A 104 -18.80 0.60 12.47
C LYS A 104 -17.50 -0.21 12.38
N ALA A 105 -17.03 -0.45 11.16
CA ALA A 105 -15.79 -1.18 10.94
C ALA A 105 -14.60 -0.49 11.64
N ASP A 106 -13.76 -1.27 12.30
CA ASP A 106 -12.48 -0.84 12.86
C ASP A 106 -11.44 -0.61 11.76
N VAL A 107 -11.54 -1.38 10.66
CA VAL A 107 -10.68 -1.28 9.47
C VAL A 107 -11.49 -1.60 8.21
N PHE A 108 -11.18 -0.92 7.10
CA PHE A 108 -11.62 -1.25 5.75
C PHE A 108 -10.44 -1.70 4.89
N ILE A 109 -10.53 -2.88 4.26
CA ILE A 109 -9.55 -3.38 3.31
C ILE A 109 -10.25 -3.65 1.99
N SER A 110 -9.79 -2.99 0.93
CA SER A 110 -10.18 -3.35 -0.43
C SER A 110 -9.07 -4.18 -1.07
N VAL A 111 -9.40 -5.40 -1.50
CA VAL A 111 -8.47 -6.37 -2.07
C VAL A 111 -8.51 -6.24 -3.59
N HIS A 112 -7.35 -5.92 -4.17
CA HIS A 112 -7.16 -5.70 -5.60
C HIS A 112 -5.87 -6.36 -6.12
N HIS A 113 -5.75 -6.47 -7.44
CA HIS A 113 -4.54 -6.91 -8.12
C HIS A 113 -4.27 -5.95 -9.27
N ASN A 114 -3.03 -5.46 -9.36
CA ASN A 114 -2.73 -4.34 -10.24
C ASN A 114 -2.62 -4.80 -11.70
N GLY A 115 -2.70 -3.84 -12.62
CA GLY A 115 -2.50 -4.06 -14.03
C GLY A 115 -1.77 -2.90 -14.67
N VAL A 116 -0.72 -3.21 -15.44
CA VAL A 116 0.07 -2.21 -16.17
C VAL A 116 0.49 -2.73 -17.53
N THR A 117 0.75 -1.81 -18.47
CA THR A 117 1.18 -2.11 -19.85
C THR A 117 2.50 -2.87 -19.89
N ASP A 118 3.45 -2.56 -19.01
CA ASP A 118 4.70 -3.31 -18.87
C ASP A 118 4.47 -4.62 -18.12
N THR A 119 4.27 -5.71 -18.87
CA THR A 119 3.96 -7.03 -18.32
C THR A 119 5.13 -7.67 -17.55
N THR A 120 6.30 -7.04 -17.49
CA THR A 120 7.43 -7.52 -16.68
C THR A 120 7.31 -7.09 -15.21
N VAL A 121 6.51 -6.06 -14.94
CA VAL A 121 6.33 -5.47 -13.61
C VAL A 121 5.62 -6.43 -12.66
N ASN A 122 6.14 -6.55 -11.43
CA ASN A 122 5.43 -7.18 -10.33
C ASN A 122 6.04 -6.76 -8.98
N TYR A 123 5.24 -6.10 -8.13
CA TYR A 123 5.59 -5.74 -6.75
C TYR A 123 4.34 -5.32 -5.96
N PRO A 124 4.36 -5.30 -4.62
CA PRO A 124 3.24 -4.80 -3.84
C PRO A 124 3.04 -3.29 -3.98
N THR A 125 1.80 -2.87 -4.21
CA THR A 125 1.36 -1.47 -4.15
C THR A 125 0.23 -1.34 -3.14
N VAL A 126 0.30 -0.35 -2.24
CA VAL A 126 -0.76 -0.12 -1.25
C VAL A 126 -1.19 1.32 -1.27
N TYR A 127 -2.47 1.55 -1.50
CA TYR A 127 -3.03 2.90 -1.51
C TYR A 127 -3.62 3.29 -0.17
N PHE A 128 -3.39 4.54 0.23
CA PHE A 128 -4.09 5.20 1.33
C PHE A 128 -4.79 6.46 0.84
N HIS A 129 -5.82 6.92 1.57
CA HIS A 129 -6.53 8.13 1.18
C HIS A 129 -5.73 9.41 1.50
N ALA A 130 -5.62 10.29 0.51
CA ALA A 130 -5.23 11.69 0.69
C ALA A 130 -3.81 11.92 1.23
N CYS A 131 -3.60 12.84 2.18
CA CYS A 131 -2.27 13.23 2.67
C CYS A 131 -1.79 12.32 3.82
N ALA A 132 -0.53 11.87 3.76
CA ALA A 132 0.04 11.00 4.79
C ALA A 132 0.03 11.61 6.20
N SER A 133 0.26 12.92 6.32
CA SER A 133 0.25 13.63 7.60
C SER A 133 -1.16 13.79 8.21
N LYS A 134 -2.21 13.54 7.43
CA LYS A 134 -3.62 13.62 7.82
C LYS A 134 -4.22 12.23 8.08
N ASN A 135 -3.82 11.22 7.33
CA ASN A 135 -4.32 9.85 7.43
C ASN A 135 -3.27 8.91 8.04
N GLN A 136 -2.80 9.22 9.25
CA GLN A 136 -1.68 8.48 9.85
C GLN A 136 -2.03 7.01 10.15
N ALA A 137 -3.30 6.73 10.51
CA ALA A 137 -3.77 5.36 10.72
C ALA A 137 -3.79 4.54 9.41
N GLY A 138 -4.31 5.11 8.32
CA GLY A 138 -4.31 4.45 7.01
C GLY A 138 -2.88 4.22 6.49
N VAL A 139 -1.99 5.19 6.68
CA VAL A 139 -0.56 5.04 6.34
C VAL A 139 0.12 3.95 7.18
N GLN A 140 -0.17 3.87 8.48
CA GLN A 140 0.37 2.84 9.36
C GLN A 140 -0.09 1.44 8.90
N LEU A 141 -1.39 1.28 8.62
CA LEU A 141 -1.93 0.03 8.05
C LEU A 141 -1.28 -0.31 6.72
N ALA A 142 -1.11 0.68 5.82
CA ALA A 142 -0.45 0.49 4.54
C ALA A 142 1.00 0.03 4.67
N LYS A 143 1.75 0.59 5.64
CA LYS A 143 3.13 0.16 5.96
C LYS A 143 3.19 -1.30 6.39
N TYR A 144 2.31 -1.73 7.29
CA TYR A 144 2.26 -3.13 7.70
C TYR A 144 1.88 -4.05 6.54
N LEU A 145 0.86 -3.67 5.77
CA LEU A 145 0.41 -4.47 4.64
C LEU A 145 1.48 -4.63 3.56
N GLY A 146 2.14 -3.53 3.17
CA GLY A 146 3.23 -3.57 2.19
C GLY A 146 4.40 -4.46 2.62
N LYS A 147 4.80 -4.41 3.92
CA LYS A 147 5.81 -5.32 4.48
C LYS A 147 5.38 -6.77 4.39
N CYS A 148 4.14 -7.07 4.79
CA CYS A 148 3.63 -8.43 4.79
C CYS A 148 3.51 -8.97 3.36
N PHE A 149 3.03 -8.20 2.39
CA PHE A 149 3.04 -8.63 0.99
C PHE A 149 4.44 -8.98 0.50
N ASN A 150 5.42 -8.10 0.75
CA ASN A 150 6.80 -8.35 0.34
C ASN A 150 7.37 -9.62 1.00
N LYS A 151 7.11 -9.81 2.30
CA LYS A 151 7.51 -11.00 3.04
C LYS A 151 6.91 -12.28 2.46
N PHE A 152 5.59 -12.33 2.30
CA PHE A 152 4.87 -13.57 1.97
C PHE A 152 4.90 -13.94 0.49
N LEU A 153 4.92 -12.94 -0.40
CA LEU A 153 4.80 -13.15 -1.84
C LEU A 153 6.14 -12.98 -2.58
N PHE A 154 7.04 -12.17 -2.03
CA PHE A 154 8.28 -11.76 -2.71
C PHE A 154 9.56 -12.11 -1.93
N ASN A 155 9.47 -12.81 -0.80
CA ASN A 155 10.60 -13.14 0.07
C ASN A 155 11.46 -11.93 0.48
N ASN A 156 10.84 -10.76 0.66
CA ASN A 156 11.50 -9.48 0.96
C ASN A 156 12.46 -8.99 -0.15
N LYS A 157 12.26 -9.40 -1.40
CA LYS A 157 13.13 -9.04 -2.53
C LYS A 157 12.52 -8.01 -3.49
N ALA A 158 11.23 -7.73 -3.38
CA ALA A 158 10.59 -6.73 -4.21
C ALA A 158 10.73 -5.33 -3.60
N PRO A 159 10.71 -4.26 -4.42
CA PRO A 159 10.35 -2.95 -3.91
C PRO A 159 8.90 -2.95 -3.40
N VAL A 160 8.51 -1.93 -2.63
CA VAL A 160 7.13 -1.74 -2.18
C VAL A 160 6.73 -0.29 -2.41
N ALA A 161 5.59 -0.07 -3.05
CA ALA A 161 5.03 1.25 -3.27
C ALA A 161 3.88 1.50 -2.28
N ILE A 162 4.01 2.52 -1.43
CA ILE A 162 2.90 3.02 -0.60
C ILE A 162 2.56 4.43 -1.07
N VAL A 163 1.37 4.57 -1.63
CA VAL A 163 1.03 5.73 -2.46
C VAL A 163 -0.31 6.30 -2.04
N SER A 164 -0.42 7.62 -2.04
CA SER A 164 -1.70 8.30 -1.90
C SER A 164 -2.56 8.06 -3.13
N ASP A 165 -3.85 7.79 -2.93
CA ASP A 165 -4.81 7.68 -4.02
C ASP A 165 -5.01 9.00 -4.80
N TYR A 166 -4.47 10.13 -4.33
CA TYR A 166 -4.39 11.38 -5.09
C TYR A 166 -3.35 11.35 -6.22
N MET A 167 -2.41 10.40 -6.22
CA MET A 167 -1.52 10.24 -7.37
C MET A 167 -2.24 9.64 -8.58
N ILE A 168 -3.31 8.87 -8.33
CA ILE A 168 -4.12 8.25 -9.39
C ILE A 168 -5.37 9.09 -9.68
N TYR A 169 -6.01 9.65 -8.64
CA TYR A 169 -7.22 10.46 -8.74
C TYR A 169 -7.04 11.81 -8.00
N PRO A 170 -6.32 12.78 -8.57
CA PRO A 170 -5.85 14.00 -7.87
C PRO A 170 -6.89 14.86 -7.17
N GLU A 171 -8.14 14.87 -7.65
CA GLU A 171 -9.18 15.73 -7.09
C GLU A 171 -9.92 15.13 -5.90
N LYS A 172 -10.14 13.81 -5.93
CA LYS A 172 -11.08 13.15 -5.02
C LYS A 172 -10.53 11.87 -4.39
N GLY A 173 -9.43 11.33 -4.90
CA GLY A 173 -9.00 9.98 -4.54
C GLY A 173 -9.99 8.91 -5.02
N THR A 174 -9.72 7.67 -4.62
CA THR A 174 -10.59 6.53 -4.89
C THR A 174 -11.89 6.66 -4.11
N SER A 175 -13.01 6.20 -4.69
CA SER A 175 -14.31 6.38 -4.03
C SER A 175 -14.45 5.60 -2.73
N VAL A 176 -13.92 4.38 -2.67
CA VAL A 176 -14.02 3.55 -1.46
C VAL A 176 -13.20 4.12 -0.31
N LEU A 177 -11.96 4.58 -0.56
CA LEU A 177 -11.14 5.20 0.49
C LEU A 177 -11.66 6.58 0.91
N ARG A 178 -12.12 7.41 -0.04
CA ARG A 178 -12.73 8.71 0.26
C ARG A 178 -13.97 8.59 1.13
N ASN A 179 -14.84 7.63 0.84
CA ASN A 179 -16.13 7.47 1.52
C ASN A 179 -16.04 6.67 2.83
N THR A 180 -14.90 6.02 3.09
CA THR A 180 -14.58 5.37 4.38
C THR A 180 -13.70 6.24 5.27
N TYR A 181 -13.38 7.48 4.87
CA TYR A 181 -12.52 8.36 5.65
C TYR A 181 -13.02 8.56 7.08
N GLY A 182 -12.10 8.43 8.04
CA GLY A 182 -12.40 8.30 9.47
C GLY A 182 -12.22 6.87 9.98
N ILE A 183 -12.25 5.88 9.08
CA ILE A 183 -11.87 4.49 9.34
C ILE A 183 -10.47 4.27 8.74
N PRO A 184 -9.51 3.62 9.43
CA PRO A 184 -8.27 3.15 8.81
C PRO A 184 -8.57 2.26 7.61
N ALA A 185 -8.15 2.70 6.42
CA ALA A 185 -8.55 2.10 5.16
C ALA A 185 -7.40 2.03 4.15
N VAL A 186 -7.32 0.92 3.42
CA VAL A 186 -6.34 0.70 2.35
C VAL A 186 -6.95 -0.03 1.15
N ILE A 187 -6.41 0.23 -0.04
CA ILE A 187 -6.52 -0.69 -1.19
C ILE A 187 -5.19 -1.43 -1.28
N GLY A 188 -5.21 -2.76 -1.15
CA GLY A 188 -4.03 -3.60 -1.29
C GLY A 188 -3.97 -4.21 -2.68
N GLU A 189 -2.98 -3.80 -3.46
CA GLU A 189 -2.62 -4.37 -4.75
C GLU A 189 -1.42 -5.31 -4.55
N ALA A 190 -1.68 -6.59 -4.28
CA ALA A 190 -0.64 -7.50 -3.81
C ALA A 190 0.39 -7.85 -4.90
N SER A 191 -0.09 -7.98 -6.15
CA SER A 191 0.71 -8.34 -7.32
C SER A 191 0.01 -7.91 -8.61
N TYR A 192 0.62 -8.18 -9.77
CA TYR A 192 0.14 -7.71 -11.07
C TYR A 192 -0.45 -8.86 -11.91
N PHE A 193 -1.74 -8.80 -12.25
CA PHE A 193 -2.38 -9.82 -13.11
C PHE A 193 -1.92 -9.75 -14.56
N THR A 194 -1.34 -8.62 -14.99
CA THR A 194 -0.76 -8.47 -16.34
C THR A 194 0.60 -9.15 -16.48
N ASN A 195 1.25 -9.54 -15.38
CA ASN A 195 2.47 -10.32 -15.41
C ASN A 195 2.14 -11.82 -15.61
N PRO A 196 2.55 -12.46 -16.72
CA PRO A 196 2.09 -13.80 -17.05
C PRO A 196 2.59 -14.88 -16.09
N THR A 197 3.76 -14.69 -15.47
CA THR A 197 4.25 -15.65 -14.45
C THR A 197 3.45 -15.52 -13.16
N GLU A 198 3.08 -14.30 -12.81
CA GLU A 198 2.31 -14.01 -11.62
C GLU A 198 0.84 -14.43 -11.76
N GLU A 199 0.24 -14.16 -12.91
CA GLU A 199 -1.12 -14.58 -13.26
C GLU A 199 -1.34 -16.08 -13.03
N GLN A 200 -0.36 -16.93 -13.38
CA GLN A 200 -0.45 -18.38 -13.13
C GLN A 200 -0.47 -18.71 -11.64
N LYS A 201 0.29 -17.98 -10.81
CA LYS A 201 0.24 -18.16 -9.35
C LYS A 201 -1.07 -17.66 -8.77
N LEU A 202 -1.66 -16.60 -9.33
CA LEU A 202 -2.93 -16.04 -8.85
C LEU A 202 -4.13 -16.98 -9.06
N LYS A 203 -3.97 -18.03 -9.87
CA LYS A 203 -4.93 -19.16 -10.01
C LYS A 203 -4.76 -20.23 -8.94
N ASP A 204 -3.62 -20.26 -8.25
CA ASP A 204 -3.29 -21.26 -7.24
C ASP A 204 -3.81 -20.87 -5.86
N GLU A 205 -4.59 -21.77 -5.24
CA GLU A 205 -5.19 -21.53 -3.93
C GLU A 205 -4.13 -21.36 -2.82
N THR A 206 -3.00 -22.06 -2.91
CA THR A 206 -1.93 -21.94 -1.90
C THR A 206 -1.30 -20.55 -1.96
N TYR A 207 -1.12 -20.00 -3.16
CA TYR A 207 -0.67 -18.64 -3.34
C TYR A 207 -1.68 -17.61 -2.82
N ASN A 208 -2.97 -17.75 -3.16
CA ASN A 208 -4.03 -16.89 -2.63
C ASN A 208 -4.12 -16.96 -1.09
N ARG A 209 -3.84 -18.12 -0.49
CA ARG A 209 -3.75 -18.28 0.97
C ARG A 209 -2.58 -17.51 1.57
N LYS A 210 -1.40 -17.51 0.94
CA LYS A 210 -0.24 -16.71 1.41
C LYS A 210 -0.54 -15.21 1.40
N GLU A 211 -1.28 -14.74 0.40
CA GLU A 211 -1.72 -13.34 0.36
C GLU A 211 -2.70 -13.05 1.49
N ALA A 212 -3.70 -13.91 1.72
CA ALA A 212 -4.61 -13.78 2.84
C ALA A 212 -3.87 -13.80 4.20
N GLU A 213 -2.85 -14.63 4.35
CA GLU A 213 -1.96 -14.65 5.52
C GLU A 213 -1.21 -13.32 5.70
N ALA A 214 -0.76 -12.69 4.61
CA ALA A 214 -0.14 -11.38 4.66
C ALA A 214 -1.09 -10.31 5.20
N TYR A 215 -2.36 -10.30 4.76
CA TYR A 215 -3.38 -9.42 5.32
C TYR A 215 -3.64 -9.68 6.81
N VAL A 216 -3.76 -10.94 7.22
CA VAL A 216 -3.97 -11.31 8.63
C VAL A 216 -2.80 -10.84 9.49
N GLU A 217 -1.56 -11.08 9.06
CA GLU A 217 -0.36 -10.64 9.80
C GLU A 217 -0.30 -9.12 9.89
N ALA A 218 -0.58 -8.40 8.79
CA ALA A 218 -0.61 -6.94 8.78
C ALA A 218 -1.65 -6.37 9.75
N LEU A 219 -2.84 -6.99 9.81
CA LEU A 219 -3.90 -6.59 10.75
C LEU A 219 -3.52 -6.88 12.21
N ILE A 220 -2.87 -8.01 12.48
CA ILE A 220 -2.37 -8.33 13.83
C ILE A 220 -1.35 -7.29 14.26
N GLU A 221 -0.38 -6.96 13.41
CA GLU A 221 0.64 -5.93 13.72
C GLU A 221 -0.02 -4.55 13.88
N PHE A 222 -0.96 -4.20 13.01
CA PHE A 222 -1.72 -2.96 13.12
C PHE A 222 -2.45 -2.86 14.46
N PHE A 223 -3.30 -3.81 14.82
CA PHE A 223 -4.08 -3.77 16.06
C PHE A 223 -3.25 -4.01 17.34
N SER A 224 -2.05 -4.59 17.23
CA SER A 224 -1.11 -4.72 18.35
C SER A 224 -0.29 -3.45 18.60
N SER A 225 -0.26 -2.54 17.63
CA SER A 225 0.48 -1.27 17.72
C SER A 225 -0.34 -0.14 18.30
N GLU A 226 0.34 0.92 18.77
CA GLU A 226 -0.32 2.17 19.14
C GLU A 226 -1.04 2.76 17.92
N GLN A 227 -2.36 2.95 18.05
CA GLN A 227 -3.20 3.42 16.96
C GLN A 227 -2.94 4.90 16.70
N ARG A 228 -2.51 5.21 15.48
CA ARG A 228 -2.36 6.59 15.01
C ARG A 228 -3.73 7.20 14.67
N PRO A 229 -3.89 8.54 14.74
CA PRO A 229 -5.16 9.16 14.43
C PRO A 229 -5.45 9.23 12.92
N VAL A 230 -6.73 9.25 12.57
CA VAL A 230 -7.22 9.85 11.32
C VAL A 230 -7.72 11.25 11.68
N LYS A 231 -7.09 12.29 11.16
CA LYS A 231 -7.47 13.68 11.47
C LYS A 231 -8.79 14.03 10.77
N GLU A 232 -9.48 15.06 11.26
CA GLU A 232 -10.70 15.56 10.60
C GLU A 232 -10.43 16.03 9.16
N LYS A 233 -11.49 15.99 8.35
CA LYS A 233 -11.45 16.15 6.89
C LYS A 233 -11.13 17.59 6.42
N ASP A 234 -11.13 18.56 7.33
CA ASP A 234 -10.91 19.96 6.97
C ASP A 234 -9.45 20.19 6.56
N THR A 235 -9.27 20.58 5.29
CA THR A 235 -8.00 20.88 4.59
C THR A 235 -7.25 19.71 3.94
N LEU A 236 -7.93 18.78 3.25
CA LEU A 236 -7.27 18.00 2.19
C LEU A 236 -7.12 18.90 0.95
N ASN A 237 -6.09 19.76 0.92
CA ASN A 237 -5.83 20.55 -0.29
C ASN A 237 -5.47 19.58 -1.41
N PRO A 238 -6.18 19.50 -2.53
CA PRO A 238 -5.69 18.71 -3.67
C PRO A 238 -4.32 19.25 -4.10
N VAL A 239 -3.46 18.42 -4.67
CA VAL A 239 -2.29 18.93 -5.40
C VAL A 239 -2.76 19.31 -6.80
N GLU A 240 -2.09 20.30 -7.40
CA GLU A 240 -2.33 20.71 -8.78
C GLU A 240 -2.28 19.47 -9.69
N LYS A 241 -3.27 19.38 -10.59
CA LYS A 241 -3.54 18.22 -11.44
C LYS A 241 -2.23 17.77 -12.11
N LEU A 242 -1.89 16.48 -12.00
CA LEU A 242 -1.09 15.89 -13.07
C LEU A 242 -1.95 16.03 -14.35
N PRO A 243 -1.45 16.64 -15.43
CA PRO A 243 -2.26 16.88 -16.63
C PRO A 243 -2.94 15.58 -17.05
N VAL A 244 -4.27 15.53 -16.98
CA VAL A 244 -5.07 14.32 -17.25
C VAL A 244 -4.94 13.89 -18.72
N ASP A 245 -4.60 14.84 -19.57
CA ASP A 245 -4.24 14.71 -20.96
C ASP A 245 -3.01 13.80 -21.14
N ALA A 246 -2.15 13.70 -20.10
CA ALA A 246 -1.02 12.78 -20.06
C ALA A 246 -1.42 11.34 -19.72
N PHE A 247 -2.66 11.06 -19.26
CA PHE A 247 -3.15 9.69 -19.06
C PHE A 247 -3.90 9.16 -20.30
N ALA A 248 -4.66 10.02 -20.97
CA ALA A 248 -5.50 9.68 -22.12
C ALA A 248 -4.73 9.60 -23.46
N ASN A 249 -3.57 10.26 -23.57
CA ASN A 249 -2.75 10.31 -24.80
C ASN A 249 -1.44 9.52 -24.70
N ARG A 250 -1.32 8.59 -23.74
CA ARG A 250 -0.07 7.82 -23.57
C ARG A 250 0.13 6.89 -24.75
N LYS A 251 1.25 7.02 -25.44
CA LYS A 251 1.69 6.00 -26.39
C LYS A 251 2.18 4.80 -25.57
N ALA A 252 1.85 3.60 -26.01
CA ALA A 252 2.31 2.37 -25.34
C ALA A 252 3.83 2.35 -25.15
N ASP A 253 4.57 2.84 -26.15
CA ASP A 253 6.03 2.96 -26.10
C ASP A 253 6.50 3.85 -24.93
N ASP A 254 5.84 4.97 -24.67
CA ASP A 254 6.22 5.85 -23.56
C ASP A 254 5.94 5.19 -22.19
N MET A 255 4.85 4.42 -22.10
CA MET A 255 4.52 3.65 -20.89
C MET A 255 5.48 2.49 -20.63
N LEU A 256 6.10 1.92 -21.68
CA LEU A 256 7.11 0.88 -21.53
C LEU A 256 8.49 1.44 -21.11
N ASN A 257 8.75 2.72 -21.39
CA ASN A 257 10.05 3.37 -21.13
C ASN A 257 10.13 4.08 -19.75
N TRP A 258 9.12 3.93 -18.88
CA TRP A 258 9.04 4.63 -17.60
C TRP A 258 10.31 4.49 -16.73
N PHE A 259 10.90 3.28 -16.69
CA PHE A 259 12.08 2.99 -15.88
C PHE A 259 13.37 3.49 -16.55
N ASP A 260 13.43 3.42 -17.89
CA ASP A 260 14.56 3.95 -18.66
C ASP A 260 14.64 5.48 -18.59
N TYR A 261 13.49 6.17 -18.60
CA TYR A 261 13.44 7.60 -18.32
C TYR A 261 14.02 7.93 -16.95
N TYR A 262 13.64 7.18 -15.90
CA TYR A 262 14.19 7.38 -14.56
C TYR A 262 15.71 7.17 -14.52
N ASN A 263 16.21 6.06 -15.09
CA ASN A 263 17.64 5.76 -15.09
C ASN A 263 18.46 6.82 -15.85
N ARG A 264 17.96 7.28 -16.99
CA ARG A 264 18.62 8.33 -17.77
C ARG A 264 18.51 9.70 -17.11
N ALA A 265 17.40 10.02 -16.47
CA ALA A 265 17.23 11.24 -15.68
C ALA A 265 18.29 11.34 -14.59
N LYS A 266 18.56 10.25 -13.87
CA LYS A 266 19.62 10.19 -12.84
C LYS A 266 21.01 10.47 -13.41
N GLN A 267 21.35 9.86 -14.55
CA GLN A 267 22.64 10.11 -15.22
C GLN A 267 22.79 11.58 -15.64
N LEU A 268 21.73 12.19 -16.17
CA LEU A 268 21.72 13.61 -16.56
C LEU A 268 21.81 14.53 -15.34
N TYR A 269 21.14 14.17 -14.25
CA TYR A 269 21.21 14.88 -12.98
C TYR A 269 22.64 14.90 -12.42
N GLU A 270 23.33 13.76 -12.43
CA GLU A 270 24.75 13.66 -12.04
C GLU A 270 25.67 14.49 -12.93
N GLN A 271 25.32 14.65 -14.21
CA GLN A 271 26.01 15.51 -15.19
C GLN A 271 25.61 16.99 -15.08
N GLN A 272 24.77 17.36 -14.09
CA GLN A 272 24.24 18.72 -13.90
C GLN A 272 23.40 19.25 -15.07
N LYS A 273 22.87 18.36 -15.92
CA LYS A 273 21.96 18.67 -17.04
C LYS A 273 20.52 18.72 -16.54
N TYR A 274 20.23 19.67 -15.66
CA TYR A 274 19.00 19.65 -14.87
C TYR A 274 17.71 19.81 -15.69
N ASP A 275 17.71 20.55 -16.80
CA ASP A 275 16.49 20.70 -17.62
C ASP A 275 16.12 19.39 -18.34
N GLU A 276 17.12 18.71 -18.91
CA GLU A 276 16.93 17.40 -19.53
C GLU A 276 16.56 16.33 -18.48
N ALA A 277 17.19 16.38 -17.30
CA ALA A 277 16.87 15.49 -16.20
C ALA A 277 15.42 15.68 -15.71
N ALA A 278 14.98 16.93 -15.56
CA ALA A 278 13.61 17.24 -15.13
C ALA A 278 12.56 16.70 -16.10
N ASP A 279 12.75 16.86 -17.42
CA ASP A 279 11.83 16.29 -18.42
C ASP A 279 11.69 14.77 -18.27
N LEU A 280 12.79 14.06 -18.05
CA LEU A 280 12.77 12.60 -17.92
C LEU A 280 12.23 12.12 -16.56
N PHE A 281 12.55 12.79 -15.46
CA PHE A 281 11.94 12.48 -14.15
C PHE A 281 10.43 12.68 -14.21
N TRP A 282 9.97 13.77 -14.84
CA TRP A 282 8.56 14.04 -15.04
C TRP A 282 7.89 12.94 -15.86
N LYS A 283 8.48 12.55 -17.00
CA LYS A 283 7.98 11.45 -17.84
C LYS A 283 7.86 10.14 -17.07
N SER A 284 8.89 9.75 -16.31
CA SER A 284 8.82 8.54 -15.48
C SER A 284 7.65 8.60 -14.49
N ALA A 285 7.52 9.71 -13.75
CA ALA A 285 6.47 9.89 -12.75
C ALA A 285 5.05 9.94 -13.34
N ILE A 286 4.83 10.53 -14.53
CA ILE A 286 3.49 10.58 -15.13
C ILE A 286 3.11 9.30 -15.88
N TYR A 287 4.09 8.54 -16.40
CA TYR A 287 3.81 7.29 -17.11
C TYR A 287 3.58 6.12 -16.15
N PHE A 288 4.17 6.14 -14.95
CA PHE A 288 3.87 5.17 -13.91
C PHE A 288 3.83 5.85 -12.50
N PRO A 289 2.74 6.55 -12.18
CA PRO A 289 2.63 7.44 -11.01
C PRO A 289 2.61 6.73 -9.65
N ASP A 290 2.26 5.46 -9.62
CA ASP A 290 2.31 4.57 -8.45
C ASP A 290 3.55 3.68 -8.44
N SER A 291 4.53 3.93 -9.32
CA SER A 291 5.77 3.16 -9.32
C SER A 291 6.63 3.39 -8.08
N TYR A 292 7.41 2.38 -7.71
CA TYR A 292 8.34 2.47 -6.58
C TYR A 292 9.45 3.53 -6.76
N VAL A 293 9.65 4.05 -7.97
CA VAL A 293 10.62 5.14 -8.26
C VAL A 293 9.97 6.52 -8.36
N ALA A 294 8.64 6.61 -8.42
CA ALA A 294 7.94 7.90 -8.60
C ALA A 294 8.27 8.89 -7.47
N ARG A 295 8.39 8.40 -6.23
CA ARG A 295 8.85 9.21 -5.09
C ARG A 295 10.20 9.87 -5.34
N ASP A 296 11.15 9.12 -5.87
CA ASP A 296 12.51 9.62 -6.14
C ASP A 296 12.50 10.64 -7.30
N CYS A 297 11.65 10.42 -8.30
CA CYS A 297 11.42 11.40 -9.36
C CYS A 297 10.93 12.73 -8.80
N HIS A 298 9.92 12.72 -7.91
CA HIS A 298 9.40 13.94 -7.27
C HIS A 298 10.43 14.62 -6.36
N TYR A 299 11.30 13.85 -5.68
CA TYR A 299 12.42 14.41 -4.93
C TYR A 299 13.37 15.20 -5.84
N HIS A 300 13.80 14.60 -6.95
CA HIS A 300 14.72 15.26 -7.88
C HIS A 300 14.08 16.47 -8.57
N LEU A 301 12.80 16.38 -8.97
CA LEU A 301 12.07 17.51 -9.54
C LEU A 301 11.98 18.67 -8.55
N TRP A 302 11.63 18.39 -7.28
CA TRP A 302 11.65 19.39 -6.22
C TRP A 302 13.02 20.10 -6.15
N LYS A 303 14.12 19.34 -6.10
CA LYS A 303 15.48 19.90 -6.03
C LYS A 303 15.88 20.74 -7.24
N ILE A 304 15.45 20.35 -8.44
CA ILE A 304 15.73 21.12 -9.65
C ILE A 304 14.94 22.44 -9.65
N TYR A 305 13.69 22.42 -9.16
CA TYR A 305 12.81 23.59 -9.21
C TYR A 305 12.98 24.56 -8.05
N GLU A 306 13.64 24.19 -6.94
CA GLU A 306 13.85 25.05 -5.76
C GLU A 306 14.33 26.48 -6.12
N GLU A 307 15.20 26.60 -7.13
CA GLU A 307 15.75 27.88 -7.59
C GLU A 307 15.11 28.42 -8.89
N LYS A 308 14.37 27.58 -9.63
CA LYS A 308 13.84 27.90 -10.98
C LYS A 308 12.36 28.27 -10.98
N ASP A 309 11.56 27.54 -10.20
CA ASP A 309 10.11 27.70 -10.11
C ASP A 309 9.65 27.30 -8.70
N PRO A 310 9.60 28.25 -7.75
CA PRO A 310 9.22 27.95 -6.36
C PRO A 310 7.82 27.36 -6.21
N LYS A 311 6.88 27.68 -7.10
CA LYS A 311 5.51 27.14 -7.05
C LYS A 311 5.53 25.66 -7.43
N LEU A 312 6.26 25.32 -8.49
CA LEU A 312 6.41 23.93 -8.92
C LEU A 312 7.24 23.13 -7.91
N ALA A 313 8.29 23.72 -7.34
CA ALA A 313 9.10 23.10 -6.28
C ALA A 313 8.25 22.68 -5.08
N GLU A 314 7.37 23.56 -4.59
CA GLU A 314 6.47 23.24 -3.48
C GLU A 314 5.47 22.13 -3.84
N THR A 315 5.01 22.12 -5.09
CA THR A 315 4.13 21.07 -5.61
C THR A 315 4.82 19.69 -5.59
N GLU A 316 6.05 19.61 -6.09
CA GLU A 316 6.80 18.35 -6.13
C GLU A 316 7.25 17.89 -4.75
N LYS A 317 7.66 18.84 -3.88
CA LYS A 317 7.95 18.57 -2.48
C LYS A 317 6.75 17.94 -1.79
N ARG A 318 5.56 18.49 -2.02
CA ARG A 318 4.33 17.96 -1.42
C ARG A 318 4.01 16.56 -1.92
N ARG A 319 4.20 16.25 -3.20
CA ARG A 319 4.06 14.86 -3.70
C ARG A 319 5.04 13.94 -2.98
N TYR A 320 6.32 14.33 -2.92
CA TYR A 320 7.37 13.58 -2.24
C TYR A 320 7.09 13.30 -0.75
N GLU A 321 6.60 14.29 0.00
CA GLU A 321 6.39 14.20 1.45
C GLU A 321 5.04 13.59 1.85
N GLU A 322 3.97 13.92 1.13
CA GLU A 322 2.60 13.58 1.55
C GLU A 322 2.01 12.40 0.79
N PHE A 323 2.47 12.12 -0.44
CA PHE A 323 1.82 11.17 -1.33
C PHE A 323 2.60 9.89 -1.57
N PHE A 324 3.85 9.81 -1.12
CA PHE A 324 4.64 8.59 -1.16
C PHE A 324 5.25 8.31 0.20
N VAL A 325 5.05 7.09 0.69
CA VAL A 325 5.52 6.67 2.01
C VAL A 325 6.55 5.56 1.88
N ILE A 326 7.64 5.66 2.64
CA ILE A 326 8.67 4.62 2.70
C ILE A 326 8.25 3.52 3.67
N VAL A 327 8.48 2.28 3.25
CA VAL A 327 8.47 1.10 4.11
C VAL A 327 9.85 0.95 4.73
N GLU A 328 9.98 1.33 6.00
CA GLU A 328 11.23 1.23 6.78
C GLU A 328 11.64 -0.20 7.11
#